data_AF-A0ABD0T7I1-F1
#
_entry.id   AF-A0ABD0T7I1-F1
#
_cell.length_a   1.000
_cell.length_b   1.000
_cell.length_c   1.000
_cell.angle_alpha   90.00
_cell.angle_beta   90.00
_cell.angle_gamma   90.00
#
_symmetry.space_group_name_H-M   'P 1'
#
loop_
_entity.id
_entity.type
_entity.pdbx_description
1 polymer ?
#
loop_
_entity_poly.entity_id
_entity_poly.type
_entity_poly.pdbx_seq_one_letter_code
_entity_poly.pdbx_strand_id
1 'polypeptide(L)'
;MASAPETKAAEAENIGEASGFVNDIFKIYSPVNLLLTAFIFFLAYKIYSKFTKSSADASVVELPKLRKDMTVAELRQYDGTQPDGRVLVAVNGWIFDVTRGRRFYGPGGPYAAFGGKDASRGLATFSVTSSDKEYDDLSDLNSMEMESVKEWEAQFREKYDLVGRLLKPGEEPTNYSDEEPEDTDHSSGTPTDKKQD
;
A
#
# COMPACT_ATOMS: atom_id res chain seq x y z
N MET A 1 -75.14 39.78 19.19
CA MET A 1 -74.34 38.53 19.13
C MET A 1 -73.49 38.55 17.87
N ALA A 2 -72.18 38.74 18.02
CA ALA A 2 -71.08 38.48 17.08
C ALA A 2 -69.80 38.86 17.87
N SER A 3 -69.00 37.94 18.41
CA SER A 3 -68.08 36.97 17.80
C SER A 3 -66.74 37.59 17.31
N ALA A 4 -65.72 37.52 18.19
CA ALA A 4 -64.26 37.27 17.99
C ALA A 4 -63.42 38.25 17.11
N PRO A 5 -62.05 38.22 17.12
CA PRO A 5 -61.14 37.26 17.78
C PRO A 5 -59.90 37.82 18.52
N GLU A 6 -59.23 36.87 19.17
CA GLU A 6 -57.92 36.88 19.84
C GLU A 6 -56.74 37.26 18.91
N THR A 7 -55.60 37.65 19.50
CA THR A 7 -54.25 37.04 19.31
C THR A 7 -53.12 38.02 19.64
N LYS A 8 -52.31 37.74 20.67
CA LYS A 8 -50.85 37.95 20.65
C LYS A 8 -50.16 37.35 21.88
N ALA A 9 -49.54 36.18 21.73
CA ALA A 9 -48.39 35.73 22.54
C ALA A 9 -47.89 34.39 22.00
N ALA A 10 -47.09 34.40 20.93
CA ALA A 10 -46.25 33.26 20.53
C ALA A 10 -45.16 33.73 19.55
N GLU A 11 -44.11 34.39 20.07
CA GLU A 11 -42.92 34.69 19.27
C GLU A 11 -41.72 35.01 20.17
N ALA A 12 -41.18 34.01 20.87
CA ALA A 12 -39.96 34.19 21.69
C ALA A 12 -39.17 32.89 21.95
N GLU A 13 -39.05 31.97 20.99
CA GLU A 13 -38.32 30.70 21.21
C GLU A 13 -37.25 30.36 20.13
N ASN A 14 -37.12 31.13 19.04
CA ASN A 14 -36.26 30.73 17.89
C ASN A 14 -34.98 31.58 17.68
N ILE A 15 -34.51 32.31 18.68
CA ILE A 15 -33.35 33.22 18.52
C ILE A 15 -32.06 32.64 19.14
N GLY A 16 -32.18 31.62 20.00
CA GLY A 16 -31.03 30.99 20.68
C GLY A 16 -30.19 30.06 19.79
N GLU A 17 -30.83 29.20 18.99
CA GLU A 17 -30.13 28.14 18.24
C GLU A 17 -29.29 28.69 17.06
N ALA A 18 -29.79 29.70 16.36
CA ALA A 18 -29.06 30.36 15.28
C ALA A 18 -27.78 31.06 15.80
N SER A 19 -27.80 31.61 17.02
CA SER A 19 -26.65 32.29 17.61
C SER A 19 -25.49 31.33 17.93
N GLY A 20 -25.80 30.08 18.31
CA GLY A 20 -24.80 29.03 18.55
C GLY A 20 -24.11 28.59 17.26
N PHE A 21 -24.90 28.34 16.20
CA PHE A 21 -24.37 27.96 14.90
C PHE A 21 -23.47 29.03 14.28
N VAL A 22 -23.86 30.31 14.38
CA VAL A 22 -23.08 31.44 13.87
C VAL A 22 -21.78 31.64 14.67
N ASN A 23 -21.83 31.49 16.00
CA ASN A 23 -20.62 31.54 16.83
C ASN A 23 -19.66 30.37 16.57
N ASP A 24 -20.18 29.17 16.27
CA ASP A 24 -19.34 28.03 15.91
C ASP A 24 -18.70 28.19 14.52
N ILE A 25 -19.41 28.80 13.57
CA ILE A 25 -18.84 29.27 12.30
C ILE A 25 -17.69 30.26 12.56
N PHE A 26 -17.89 31.26 13.43
CA PHE A 26 -16.84 32.23 13.77
C PHE A 26 -15.64 31.61 14.52
N LYS A 27 -15.84 30.54 15.31
CA LYS A 27 -14.74 29.76 15.92
C LYS A 27 -13.92 29.00 14.88
N ILE A 28 -14.56 28.44 13.85
CA ILE A 28 -13.87 27.80 12.72
C ILE A 28 -13.04 28.84 11.92
N TYR A 29 -13.52 30.09 11.83
CA TYR A 29 -12.80 31.24 11.25
C TYR A 29 -11.90 32.00 12.24
N SER A 30 -11.52 31.38 13.36
CA SER A 30 -10.48 31.93 14.24
C SER A 30 -9.20 32.17 13.44
N PRO A 31 -8.48 33.30 13.63
CA PRO A 31 -7.22 33.58 12.95
C PRO A 31 -6.20 32.44 13.04
N VAL A 32 -6.24 31.68 14.15
CA VAL A 32 -5.41 30.50 14.36
C VAL A 32 -5.80 29.35 13.42
N ASN A 33 -7.09 29.08 13.24
CA ASN A 33 -7.58 28.03 12.33
C ASN A 33 -7.38 28.41 10.86
N LEU A 34 -7.45 29.69 10.51
CA LEU A 34 -7.09 30.19 9.17
C LEU A 34 -5.59 30.05 8.89
N LEU A 35 -4.73 30.34 9.86
CA LEU A 35 -3.30 30.09 9.73
C LEU A 35 -2.99 28.59 9.63
N LEU A 36 -3.68 27.76 10.42
CA LEU A 36 -3.47 26.31 10.44
C LEU A 36 -3.98 25.65 9.15
N THR A 37 -5.12 26.08 8.63
CA THR A 37 -5.64 25.63 7.32
C THR A 37 -4.72 26.09 6.18
N ALA A 38 -4.28 27.35 6.16
CA ALA A 38 -3.31 27.84 5.16
C ALA A 38 -1.98 27.08 5.23
N PHE A 39 -1.52 26.74 6.44
CA PHE A 39 -0.31 25.92 6.64
C PHE A 39 -0.51 24.48 6.15
N ILE A 40 -1.65 23.86 6.43
CA ILE A 40 -2.00 22.52 5.90
C ILE A 40 -2.08 22.56 4.38
N PHE A 41 -2.73 23.56 3.77
CA PHE A 41 -2.78 23.72 2.32
C PHE A 41 -1.40 23.99 1.72
N PHE A 42 -0.55 24.76 2.40
CA PHE A 42 0.84 24.98 1.98
C PHE A 42 1.67 23.70 2.05
N LEU A 43 1.54 22.92 3.13
CA LEU A 43 2.19 21.62 3.27
C LEU A 43 1.67 20.63 2.22
N ALA A 44 0.36 20.54 2.03
CA ALA A 44 -0.28 19.72 1.02
C ALA A 44 0.19 20.11 -0.38
N TYR A 45 0.21 21.41 -0.70
CA TYR A 45 0.74 21.93 -1.96
C TYR A 45 2.23 21.63 -2.12
N LYS A 46 3.05 21.75 -1.06
CA LYS A 46 4.47 21.41 -1.13
C LYS A 46 4.70 19.92 -1.32
N ILE A 47 3.88 19.07 -0.69
CA ILE A 47 3.89 17.61 -0.88
C ILE A 47 3.47 17.27 -2.31
N TYR A 48 2.38 17.87 -2.79
CA TYR A 48 1.85 17.65 -4.14
C TYR A 48 2.79 18.17 -5.23
N SER A 49 3.43 19.32 -5.00
CA SER A 49 4.42 19.91 -5.90
C SER A 49 5.73 19.10 -5.94
N LYS A 50 6.16 18.52 -4.82
CA LYS A 50 7.29 17.58 -4.79
C LYS A 50 6.95 16.25 -5.48
N PHE A 51 5.73 15.76 -5.31
CA PHE A 51 5.27 14.51 -5.93
C PHE A 51 5.12 14.65 -7.45
N THR A 52 4.59 15.79 -7.94
CA THR A 52 4.45 16.07 -9.38
C THR A 52 5.78 16.35 -10.08
N LYS A 53 6.75 17.03 -9.43
CA LYS A 53 8.11 17.19 -9.99
C LYS A 53 8.92 15.88 -10.05
N SER A 54 8.61 14.89 -9.21
CA SER A 54 9.31 13.60 -9.24
C SER A 54 8.79 12.65 -10.31
N SER A 55 7.59 12.89 -10.88
CA SER A 55 6.95 11.97 -11.81
C SER A 55 7.25 12.23 -13.29
N ALA A 56 8.01 13.28 -13.63
CA ALA A 56 8.13 13.76 -15.01
C ALA A 56 9.32 13.21 -15.81
N ASP A 57 10.23 12.42 -15.23
CA ASP A 57 11.37 11.92 -16.00
C ASP A 57 11.91 10.58 -15.45
N ALA A 58 11.17 9.52 -15.73
CA ALA A 58 11.76 8.19 -15.83
C ALA A 58 11.29 7.64 -17.16
N SER A 59 12.11 7.82 -18.21
CA SER A 59 11.99 7.03 -19.42
C SER A 59 12.04 5.56 -19.00
N VAL A 60 10.87 4.94 -18.85
CA VAL A 60 10.75 3.54 -18.46
C VAL A 60 11.29 2.75 -19.63
N VAL A 61 12.56 2.36 -19.54
CA VAL A 61 13.04 1.21 -20.31
C VAL A 61 12.20 0.06 -19.80
N GLU A 62 11.15 -0.30 -20.55
CA GLU A 62 10.34 -1.46 -20.24
C GLU A 62 11.22 -2.68 -20.47
N LEU A 63 11.85 -3.12 -19.38
CA LEU A 63 12.62 -4.34 -19.38
C LEU A 63 11.67 -5.51 -19.63
N PRO A 64 12.12 -6.56 -20.34
CA PRO A 64 11.32 -7.78 -20.51
C PRO A 64 10.83 -8.29 -19.16
N LYS A 65 9.57 -8.73 -19.11
CA LYS A 65 9.00 -9.36 -17.92
C LYS A 65 9.84 -10.59 -17.59
N LEU A 66 10.42 -10.58 -16.40
CA LEU A 66 11.22 -11.69 -15.92
C LEU A 66 10.27 -12.65 -15.18
N ARG A 67 10.28 -13.92 -15.54
CA ARG A 67 9.61 -14.98 -14.78
C ARG A 67 10.64 -16.00 -14.36
N LYS A 68 11.05 -15.96 -13.09
CA LYS A 68 12.10 -16.81 -12.56
C LYS A 68 12.00 -16.89 -11.04
N ASP A 69 11.96 -18.11 -10.52
CA ASP A 69 12.22 -18.38 -9.11
C ASP A 69 13.71 -18.20 -8.83
N MET A 70 14.02 -17.55 -7.71
CA MET A 70 15.40 -17.21 -7.38
C MET A 70 15.74 -17.57 -5.94
N THR A 71 16.99 -17.93 -5.73
CA THR A 71 17.59 -17.97 -4.39
C THR A 71 17.87 -16.54 -3.89
N VAL A 72 18.09 -16.39 -2.59
CA VAL A 72 18.47 -15.09 -2.00
C VAL A 72 19.79 -14.57 -2.59
N ALA A 73 20.74 -15.45 -2.91
CA ALA A 73 22.00 -15.08 -3.54
C ALA A 73 21.83 -14.53 -4.96
N GLU A 74 20.90 -15.09 -5.73
CA GLU A 74 20.55 -14.57 -7.06
C GLU A 74 19.80 -13.25 -6.96
N LEU A 75 18.85 -13.13 -6.03
CA LEU A 75 18.07 -11.91 -5.81
C LEU A 75 18.96 -10.70 -5.49
N ARG A 76 20.03 -10.90 -4.71
CA ARG A 76 21.01 -9.86 -4.33
C ARG A 76 21.68 -9.15 -5.51
N GLN A 77 21.67 -9.76 -6.69
CA GLN A 77 22.26 -9.16 -7.89
C GLN A 77 21.38 -8.07 -8.50
N TYR A 78 20.11 -7.96 -8.07
CA TYR A 78 19.11 -7.05 -8.63
C TYR A 78 18.80 -5.90 -7.67
N ASP A 79 19.83 -5.15 -7.27
CA ASP A 79 19.73 -3.97 -6.41
C ASP A 79 19.64 -2.63 -7.21
N GLY A 80 19.64 -2.70 -8.54
CA GLY A 80 19.59 -1.54 -9.44
C GLY A 80 20.95 -0.91 -9.78
N THR A 81 22.06 -1.55 -9.39
CA THR A 81 23.44 -1.16 -9.78
C THR A 81 23.84 -1.72 -11.15
N GLN A 82 23.10 -2.70 -11.65
CA GLN A 82 23.39 -3.37 -12.91
C GLN A 82 23.16 -2.47 -14.14
N PRO A 83 23.75 -2.80 -15.31
CA PRO A 83 23.61 -1.98 -16.51
C PRO A 83 22.15 -1.80 -16.98
N ASP A 84 21.30 -2.80 -16.75
CA ASP A 84 19.86 -2.73 -17.02
C ASP A 84 19.08 -1.97 -15.94
N GLY A 85 19.71 -1.72 -14.78
CA GLY A 85 19.15 -0.99 -13.66
C GLY A 85 17.98 -1.68 -12.96
N ARG A 86 17.78 -2.99 -13.20
CA ARG A 86 16.65 -3.73 -12.64
C ARG A 86 16.74 -3.82 -11.11
N VAL A 87 15.63 -3.56 -10.44
CA VAL A 87 15.50 -3.70 -8.99
C VAL A 87 14.42 -4.71 -8.68
N LEU A 88 14.78 -5.77 -7.97
CA LEU A 88 13.84 -6.78 -7.49
C LEU A 88 13.75 -6.71 -5.97
N VAL A 89 12.57 -6.99 -5.41
CA VAL A 89 12.35 -7.05 -3.95
C VAL A 89 11.50 -8.27 -3.66
N ALA A 90 11.88 -9.05 -2.65
CA ALA A 90 11.04 -10.13 -2.15
C ALA A 90 10.17 -9.67 -0.98
N VAL A 91 8.90 -10.08 -1.00
CA VAL A 91 7.92 -9.86 0.07
C VAL A 91 7.12 -11.14 0.25
N ASN A 92 7.10 -11.65 1.46
CA ASN A 92 6.42 -12.89 1.86
C ASN A 92 6.76 -14.10 0.95
N GLY A 93 8.02 -14.22 0.54
CA GLY A 93 8.47 -15.29 -0.36
C GLY A 93 8.13 -15.10 -1.84
N TRP A 94 7.53 -13.97 -2.23
CA TRP A 94 7.28 -13.61 -3.62
C TRP A 94 8.22 -12.50 -4.08
N ILE A 95 8.76 -12.62 -5.29
CA ILE A 95 9.69 -11.65 -5.89
C ILE A 95 8.93 -10.74 -6.84
N PHE A 96 9.07 -9.44 -6.64
CA PHE A 96 8.43 -8.40 -7.46
C PHE A 96 9.45 -7.54 -8.18
N ASP A 97 9.13 -7.14 -9.41
CA ASP A 97 9.91 -6.17 -10.16
C ASP A 97 9.50 -4.74 -9.78
N VAL A 98 10.35 -4.10 -8.98
CA VAL A 98 10.14 -2.72 -8.51
C VAL A 98 10.95 -1.70 -9.29
N THR A 99 11.42 -2.05 -10.50
CA THR A 99 12.25 -1.16 -11.34
C THR A 99 11.53 0.15 -11.68
N ARG A 100 10.21 0.13 -11.87
CA ARG A 100 9.38 1.36 -12.01
C ARG A 100 9.45 2.28 -10.78
N GLY A 101 9.77 1.70 -9.62
CA GLY A 101 10.01 2.36 -8.35
C GLY A 101 11.48 2.60 -8.03
N ARG A 102 12.41 2.54 -8.99
CA ARG A 102 13.87 2.63 -8.75
C ARG A 102 14.31 3.84 -7.93
N ARG A 103 13.61 4.98 -7.99
CA ARG A 103 13.87 6.15 -7.12
C ARG A 103 13.71 5.86 -5.62
N PHE A 104 12.97 4.82 -5.27
CA PHE A 104 12.69 4.40 -3.91
C PHE A 104 13.59 3.24 -3.48
N TYR A 105 13.65 2.19 -4.29
CA TYR A 105 14.31 0.93 -3.95
C TYR A 105 15.71 0.75 -4.55
N GLY A 106 16.06 1.57 -5.54
CA GLY A 106 17.40 1.55 -6.14
C GLY A 106 18.42 2.36 -5.32
N PRO A 107 19.68 2.39 -5.75
CA PRO A 107 20.77 3.00 -5.00
C PRO A 107 20.51 4.48 -4.69
N GLY A 108 20.66 4.87 -3.42
CA GLY A 108 20.40 6.23 -2.94
C GLY A 108 18.93 6.56 -2.66
N GLY A 109 18.00 5.64 -2.91
CA GLY A 109 16.60 5.78 -2.52
C GLY A 109 16.37 5.56 -1.02
N PRO A 110 15.26 6.09 -0.45
CA PRO A 110 14.92 5.92 0.97
C PRO A 110 14.69 4.46 1.39
N TYR A 111 14.37 3.57 0.44
CA TYR A 111 14.13 2.15 0.68
C TYR A 111 15.17 1.28 -0.05
N ALA A 112 16.35 1.84 -0.36
CA ALA A 112 17.45 1.15 -1.04
C ALA A 112 17.90 -0.12 -0.29
N ALA A 113 17.71 -0.17 1.03
CA ALA A 113 18.00 -1.36 1.83
C ALA A 113 17.25 -2.61 1.35
N PHE A 114 16.07 -2.46 0.74
CA PHE A 114 15.27 -3.59 0.26
C PHE A 114 15.63 -4.05 -1.16
N GLY A 115 16.32 -3.22 -1.95
CA GLY A 115 16.72 -3.58 -3.31
C GLY A 115 17.58 -4.84 -3.32
N GLY A 116 17.16 -5.83 -4.10
CA GLY A 116 17.81 -7.14 -4.21
C GLY A 116 17.68 -8.02 -2.96
N LYS A 117 16.76 -7.72 -2.04
CA LYS A 117 16.65 -8.44 -0.76
C LYS A 117 15.20 -8.78 -0.42
N ASP A 118 15.06 -9.64 0.60
CA ASP A 118 13.78 -9.90 1.25
C ASP A 118 13.45 -8.77 2.23
N ALA A 119 12.37 -8.04 1.94
CA ALA A 119 11.88 -6.92 2.73
C ALA A 119 10.86 -7.34 3.80
N SER A 120 10.43 -8.61 3.83
CA SER A 120 9.30 -9.08 4.64
C SER A 120 9.39 -8.66 6.11
N ARG A 121 10.53 -8.92 6.77
CA ARG A 121 10.71 -8.54 8.17
C ARG A 121 10.76 -7.02 8.38
N GLY A 122 11.39 -6.29 7.47
CA GLY A 122 11.43 -4.83 7.53
C GLY A 122 10.03 -4.22 7.42
N LEU A 123 9.20 -4.79 6.56
CA LEU A 123 7.80 -4.40 6.39
C LEU A 123 6.95 -4.80 7.60
N ALA A 124 7.18 -5.97 8.17
CA ALA A 124 6.49 -6.44 9.39
C ALA A 124 6.75 -5.53 10.59
N THR A 125 8.00 -5.09 10.75
CA THR A 125 8.48 -4.33 11.91
C THR A 125 8.53 -2.81 11.69
N PHE A 126 8.07 -2.34 10.52
CA PHE A 126 8.15 -0.94 10.09
C PHE A 126 9.57 -0.35 10.16
N SER A 127 10.58 -1.18 9.87
CA SER A 127 11.99 -0.82 9.89
C SER A 127 12.60 -0.92 8.49
N VAL A 128 13.32 0.12 8.06
CA VAL A 128 14.06 0.13 6.79
C VAL A 128 15.42 -0.53 6.98
N THR A 129 15.39 -1.78 7.43
CA THR A 129 16.57 -2.63 7.62
C THR A 129 16.34 -3.94 6.92
N SER A 130 17.21 -4.28 5.99
CA SER A 130 17.24 -5.63 5.40
C SER A 130 18.02 -6.57 6.30
N SER A 131 17.59 -7.82 6.40
CA SER A 131 18.43 -8.85 6.98
C SER A 131 19.52 -9.24 5.96
N ASP A 132 20.77 -9.34 6.42
CA ASP A 132 21.88 -9.88 5.60
C ASP A 132 21.96 -11.42 5.67
N LYS A 133 20.95 -12.04 6.28
CA LYS A 133 20.83 -13.50 6.37
C LYS A 133 20.68 -14.11 4.97
N GLU A 134 21.08 -15.37 4.85
CA GLU A 134 20.93 -16.14 3.62
C GLU A 134 19.47 -16.50 3.34
N TYR A 135 18.65 -16.68 4.37
CA TYR A 135 17.20 -16.76 4.28
C TYR A 135 16.62 -16.29 5.62
N ASP A 136 15.54 -15.50 5.59
CA ASP A 136 14.90 -15.00 6.82
C ASP A 136 13.61 -15.79 7.08
N ASP A 137 13.67 -16.68 8.07
CA ASP A 137 12.46 -17.37 8.53
C ASP A 137 11.58 -16.39 9.32
N LEU A 138 10.31 -16.29 8.94
CA LEU A 138 9.31 -15.37 9.51
C LEU A 138 8.42 -16.05 10.57
N SER A 139 8.75 -17.29 10.95
CA SER A 139 8.00 -18.07 11.96
C SER A 139 8.00 -17.44 13.36
N ASP A 140 8.93 -16.53 13.62
CA ASP A 140 9.06 -15.78 14.88
C ASP A 140 8.17 -14.54 14.96
N LEU A 141 7.53 -14.14 13.85
CA LEU A 141 6.64 -12.99 13.81
C LEU A 141 5.31 -13.30 14.51
N ASN A 142 4.77 -12.30 15.21
CA ASN A 142 3.45 -12.39 15.81
C ASN A 142 2.32 -12.21 14.76
N SER A 143 1.07 -12.46 15.16
CA SER A 143 -0.08 -12.40 14.24
C SER A 143 -0.27 -11.05 13.56
N MET A 144 -0.02 -9.94 14.27
CA MET A 144 -0.20 -8.59 13.74
C MET A 144 0.93 -8.21 12.76
N GLU A 145 2.16 -8.62 13.06
CA GLU A 145 3.31 -8.49 12.16
C GLU A 145 3.09 -9.28 10.87
N MET A 146 2.59 -10.52 10.99
CA MET A 146 2.28 -11.37 9.84
C MET A 146 1.12 -10.84 8.99
N GLU A 147 0.09 -10.27 9.63
CA GLU A 147 -1.00 -9.59 8.92
C GLU A 147 -0.48 -8.38 8.12
N SER A 148 0.42 -7.59 8.73
CA SER A 148 1.07 -6.47 8.05
C SER A 148 1.86 -6.92 6.82
N VAL A 149 2.62 -8.03 6.92
CA VAL A 149 3.36 -8.61 5.77
C VAL A 149 2.42 -9.00 4.63
N LYS A 150 1.29 -9.62 4.93
CA LYS A 150 0.29 -10.02 3.92
C LYS A 150 -0.37 -8.82 3.25
N GLU A 151 -0.64 -7.77 4.00
CA GLU A 151 -1.17 -6.53 3.44
C GLU A 151 -0.15 -5.90 2.47
N TRP A 152 1.12 -5.84 2.87
CA TRP A 152 2.19 -5.38 1.99
C TRP A 152 2.35 -6.25 0.74
N GLU A 153 2.30 -7.58 0.87
CA GLU A 153 2.32 -8.50 -0.27
C GLU A 153 1.20 -8.17 -1.27
N ALA A 154 -0.03 -7.97 -0.78
CA ALA A 154 -1.17 -7.64 -1.62
C ALA A 154 -0.96 -6.30 -2.36
N GLN A 155 -0.47 -5.26 -1.67
CA GLN A 155 -0.15 -3.97 -2.27
C GLN A 155 0.96 -4.07 -3.33
N PHE A 156 1.98 -4.90 -3.09
CA PHE A 156 3.04 -5.15 -4.06
C PHE A 156 2.53 -5.87 -5.29
N ARG A 157 1.63 -6.84 -5.13
CA ARG A 157 1.01 -7.60 -6.22
C ARG A 157 0.11 -6.75 -7.11
N GLU A 158 -0.57 -5.76 -6.54
CA GLU A 158 -1.37 -4.80 -7.31
C GLU A 158 -0.48 -3.80 -8.08
N LYS A 159 0.65 -3.39 -7.48
CA LYS A 159 1.46 -2.28 -7.99
C LYS A 159 2.60 -2.70 -8.92
N TYR A 160 3.14 -3.90 -8.75
CA TYR A 160 4.36 -4.38 -9.41
C TYR A 160 4.14 -5.74 -10.09
N ASP A 161 4.94 -6.02 -11.11
CA ASP A 161 4.90 -7.30 -11.79
C ASP A 161 5.52 -8.40 -10.92
N LEU A 162 4.82 -9.53 -10.79
CA LEU A 162 5.32 -10.72 -10.12
C LEU A 162 6.36 -11.43 -11.01
N VAL A 163 7.54 -11.66 -10.45
CA VAL A 163 8.66 -12.34 -11.13
C VAL A 163 8.70 -13.82 -10.80
N GLY A 164 8.45 -14.20 -9.55
CA GLY A 164 8.54 -15.60 -9.14
C GLY A 164 8.59 -15.75 -7.63
N ARG A 165 9.09 -16.89 -7.17
CA ARG A 165 9.23 -17.22 -5.75
C ARG A 165 10.67 -17.07 -5.27
N LEU A 166 10.81 -16.61 -4.03
CA LEU A 166 12.06 -16.68 -3.30
C LEU A 166 12.20 -18.09 -2.71
N LEU A 167 13.21 -18.82 -3.16
CA LEU A 167 13.42 -20.21 -2.78
C LEU A 167 13.96 -20.31 -1.36
N LYS A 168 13.36 -21.23 -0.59
CA LYS A 168 13.88 -21.63 0.72
C LYS A 168 15.17 -22.44 0.56
N PRO A 169 16.05 -22.46 1.56
CA PRO A 169 17.22 -23.34 1.54
C PRO A 169 16.79 -24.80 1.32
N GLY A 170 17.17 -25.37 0.17
CA GLY A 170 16.84 -26.75 -0.21
C GLY A 170 15.52 -26.94 -1.00
N GLU A 171 14.83 -25.85 -1.36
CA GLU A 171 13.68 -25.92 -2.26
C GLU A 171 14.13 -25.88 -3.73
N GLU A 172 13.63 -26.80 -4.56
CA GLU A 172 13.93 -26.80 -5.99
C GLU A 172 13.08 -25.75 -6.73
N PRO A 173 13.63 -25.06 -7.76
CA PRO A 173 12.86 -24.15 -8.58
C PRO A 173 11.69 -24.87 -9.25
N THR A 174 10.49 -24.33 -9.09
CA THR A 174 9.36 -24.81 -9.89
C THR A 174 9.50 -24.22 -11.29
N ASN A 175 9.98 -25.03 -12.23
CA ASN A 175 10.11 -24.60 -13.62
C ASN A 175 8.69 -24.42 -14.21
N TYR A 176 8.19 -23.19 -14.19
CA TYR A 176 6.95 -22.79 -14.87
C TYR A 176 7.20 -22.75 -16.38
N SER A 177 7.28 -23.92 -17.00
CA SER A 177 7.25 -24.05 -18.46
C SER A 177 5.84 -23.72 -18.96
N ASP A 178 5.65 -22.49 -19.46
CA ASP A 178 4.73 -22.09 -20.53
C ASP A 178 3.26 -22.60 -20.53
N GLU A 179 2.68 -22.96 -19.39
CA GLU A 179 1.23 -23.17 -19.29
C GLU A 179 0.59 -21.93 -18.66
N GLU A 180 -0.28 -21.27 -19.43
CA GLU A 180 -1.11 -20.15 -19.00
C GLU A 180 -1.82 -20.50 -17.68
N PRO A 181 -1.97 -19.56 -16.73
CA PRO A 181 -2.65 -19.85 -15.47
C PRO A 181 -4.12 -20.17 -15.75
N GLU A 182 -4.52 -21.42 -15.55
CA GLU A 182 -5.92 -21.79 -15.39
C GLU A 182 -6.47 -21.07 -14.15
N ASP A 183 -7.50 -20.25 -14.37
CA ASP A 183 -8.29 -19.62 -13.34
C ASP A 183 -8.89 -20.70 -12.42
N THR A 184 -8.26 -20.95 -11.27
CA THR A 184 -8.85 -21.77 -10.21
C THR A 184 -9.94 -20.95 -9.52
N ASP A 185 -11.12 -20.96 -10.12
CA ASP A 185 -12.36 -20.44 -9.55
C ASP A 185 -12.76 -21.31 -8.36
N HIS A 186 -12.78 -20.73 -7.17
CA HIS A 186 -13.24 -21.38 -5.94
C HIS A 186 -14.77 -21.49 -5.96
N SER A 187 -15.31 -22.43 -6.74
CA SER A 187 -16.71 -22.85 -6.63
C SER A 187 -16.85 -23.86 -5.50
N SER A 188 -17.31 -23.37 -4.35
CA SER A 188 -17.74 -24.21 -3.22
C SER A 188 -18.88 -25.13 -3.67
N GLY A 189 -18.58 -26.42 -3.81
CA GLY A 189 -19.55 -27.46 -4.13
C GLY A 189 -20.60 -27.65 -3.03
N THR A 190 -21.86 -27.56 -3.44
CA THR A 190 -23.03 -28.02 -2.70
C THR A 190 -23.03 -29.55 -2.61
N PRO A 191 -23.15 -30.20 -1.44
CA PRO A 191 -23.38 -31.63 -1.39
C PRO A 191 -24.87 -31.92 -1.58
N THR A 192 -25.19 -32.60 -2.69
CA THR A 192 -26.48 -33.27 -2.91
C THR A 192 -26.24 -34.77 -2.78
N ASP A 193 -26.86 -35.43 -1.81
CA ASP A 193 -26.92 -36.89 -1.68
C ASP A 193 -28.15 -37.20 -0.81
N LYS A 194 -28.98 -38.21 -1.02
CA LYS A 194 -29.37 -39.05 -2.15
C LYS A 194 -30.66 -39.73 -1.66
N LYS A 195 -31.62 -39.89 -2.55
CA LYS A 195 -32.80 -40.74 -2.33
C LYS A 195 -32.36 -42.19 -2.43
N GLN A 196 -32.70 -43.02 -1.45
CA GLN A 196 -32.68 -44.48 -1.54
C GLN A 196 -33.95 -45.01 -0.87
N ASP A 197 -34.41 -46.13 -1.43
CA ASP A 197 -35.77 -46.67 -1.45
C ASP A 197 -36.43 -46.98 -0.10
#